data_AF-D5AMY6-F1
#
_entry.id   AF-D5AMY6-F1
#
_cell.length_a   1.000
_cell.length_b   1.000
_cell.length_c   1.000
_cell.angle_alpha   90.00
_cell.angle_beta   90.00
_cell.angle_gamma   90.00
#
_symmetry.space_group_name_H-M   'P 1'
#
loop_
_entity.id
_entity.type
_entity.pdbx_description
1 polymer ?
#
loop_
_entity_poly.entity_id
_entity_poly.type
_entity_poly.pdbx_seq_one_letter_code
_entity_poly.pdbx_strand_id
1 'polypeptide(L)'
;MLGLSVSQSALALFVAVLPICAWVSYTDLKYMKIRNAAVLSLIAVFAVVGGLVLPPEVWAWRWLHLPVVLVIGLVLNIALGVGMGDVKFAAASAPFFSADPGRVMLALVLLQACLILAFVAHRIARAIPAVRAATPDWASWGHRKFPFGLVLVGALLGYLGLIAALT
;
A
#
# COMPACT_ATOMS: atom_id res chain seq x y z
N MET A 1 16.88 -1.92 17.56
CA MET A 1 17.06 -0.46 17.56
C MET A 1 18.41 -0.12 16.96
N LEU A 2 18.50 -0.05 15.64
CA LEU A 2 19.76 0.20 14.94
C LEU A 2 20.24 1.68 15.03
N GLY A 3 19.51 2.55 15.74
CA GLY A 3 19.88 3.97 15.91
C GLY A 3 19.85 4.77 14.61
N LEU A 4 19.05 4.32 13.63
CA LEU A 4 18.98 4.93 12.30
C LEU A 4 18.24 6.27 12.33
N SER A 5 18.58 7.15 11.38
CA SER A 5 17.80 8.36 11.13
C SER A 5 16.40 8.02 10.58
N VAL A 6 15.51 9.02 10.57
CA VAL A 6 14.16 8.87 9.99
C VAL A 6 14.25 8.48 8.51
N SER A 7 15.14 9.16 7.75
CA SER A 7 15.48 8.84 6.36
C SER A 7 15.80 7.36 6.16
N GLN A 8 16.79 6.86 6.92
CA GLN A 8 17.35 5.52 6.78
C GLN A 8 16.32 4.45 7.16
N SER A 9 15.54 4.73 8.21
CA SER A 9 14.45 3.84 8.63
C SER A 9 13.36 3.73 7.55
N ALA A 10 12.98 4.85 6.94
CA ALA A 10 12.01 4.86 5.84
C ALA A 10 12.54 4.15 4.59
N LEU A 11 13.81 4.34 4.25
CA LEU A 11 14.44 3.66 3.12
C LEU A 11 14.51 2.14 3.34
N ALA A 12 14.88 1.68 4.54
CA ALA A 12 14.91 0.26 4.87
C ALA A 12 13.52 -0.38 4.74
N LEU A 13 12.48 0.30 5.25
CA LEU A 13 11.09 -0.15 5.10
C LEU A 13 10.65 -0.14 3.63
N PHE A 14 10.99 0.91 2.87
CA PHE A 14 10.68 1.02 1.44
C PHE A 14 11.25 -0.18 0.66
N VAL A 15 12.53 -0.46 0.82
CA VAL A 15 13.21 -1.58 0.15
C VAL A 15 12.58 -2.91 0.56
N ALA A 16 12.26 -3.09 1.84
CA ALA A 16 11.67 -4.33 2.35
C ALA A 16 10.25 -4.60 1.80
N VAL A 17 9.42 -3.56 1.62
CA VAL A 17 8.06 -3.74 1.09
C VAL A 17 7.98 -3.72 -0.43
N LEU A 18 8.99 -3.19 -1.13
CA LEU A 18 9.03 -3.08 -2.59
C LEU A 18 8.67 -4.39 -3.33
N PRO A 19 9.26 -5.57 -3.02
CA PRO A 19 8.90 -6.81 -3.69
C PRO A 19 7.45 -7.24 -3.43
N ILE A 20 6.93 -6.99 -2.22
CA ILE A 20 5.53 -7.32 -1.86
C ILE A 20 4.57 -6.40 -2.63
N CYS A 21 4.89 -5.11 -2.70
CA CYS A 21 4.14 -4.12 -3.46
C CYS A 21 4.11 -4.44 -4.96
N ALA A 22 5.25 -4.81 -5.54
CA ALA A 22 5.32 -5.25 -6.94
C ALA A 22 4.45 -6.50 -7.17
N TRP A 23 4.50 -7.45 -6.24
CA TRP A 23 3.66 -8.65 -6.27
C TRP A 23 2.17 -8.30 -6.22
N VAL A 24 1.76 -7.44 -5.30
CA VAL A 24 0.38 -6.98 -5.14
C VAL A 24 -0.11 -6.30 -6.41
N SER A 25 0.65 -5.33 -6.94
CA SER A 25 0.33 -4.63 -8.19
C SER A 25 0.11 -5.61 -9.35
N TYR A 26 1.02 -6.57 -9.54
CA TYR A 26 0.85 -7.60 -10.57
C TYR A 26 -0.43 -8.43 -10.35
N THR A 27 -0.68 -8.87 -9.12
CA THR A 27 -1.82 -9.74 -8.84
C THR A 27 -3.16 -9.03 -8.92
N ASP A 28 -3.19 -7.75 -8.57
CA ASP A 28 -4.40 -6.96 -8.64
C ASP A 28 -4.72 -6.60 -10.10
N LEU A 29 -3.71 -6.29 -10.91
CA LEU A 29 -3.86 -6.10 -12.35
C LEU A 29 -4.29 -7.38 -13.09
N LYS A 30 -3.61 -8.51 -12.82
CA LYS A 30 -3.84 -9.76 -13.54
C LYS A 30 -5.09 -10.49 -13.07
N TYR A 31 -5.30 -10.59 -11.76
CA TYR A 31 -6.34 -11.45 -11.17
C TYR A 31 -7.44 -10.65 -10.45
N MET A 32 -7.32 -9.32 -10.32
CA MET A 32 -8.21 -8.50 -9.49
C MET A 32 -8.30 -9.01 -8.05
N LYS A 33 -7.16 -9.47 -7.51
CA LYS A 33 -7.06 -10.11 -6.20
C LYS A 33 -5.78 -9.71 -5.49
N ILE A 34 -5.94 -9.13 -4.30
CA ILE A 34 -4.86 -9.01 -3.33
C ILE A 34 -4.81 -10.31 -2.50
N ARG A 35 -3.65 -10.98 -2.51
CA ARG A 35 -3.46 -12.27 -1.84
C ARG A 35 -3.22 -12.07 -0.34
N ASN A 36 -3.86 -12.91 0.49
CA ASN A 36 -3.63 -12.90 1.94
C ASN A 36 -2.14 -13.08 2.30
N ALA A 37 -1.40 -13.88 1.53
CA ALA A 37 0.03 -14.04 1.72
C ALA A 37 0.78 -12.70 1.62
N ALA A 38 0.44 -11.83 0.66
CA ALA A 38 1.04 -10.50 0.54
C ALA A 38 0.72 -9.59 1.75
N VAL A 39 -0.53 -9.66 2.24
CA VAL A 39 -0.98 -8.94 3.44
C VAL A 39 -0.18 -9.40 4.68
N LEU A 40 -0.05 -10.71 4.86
CA LEU A 40 0.74 -11.29 5.96
C LEU A 40 2.23 -10.95 5.83
N SER A 41 2.78 -10.91 4.61
CA SER A 41 4.15 -10.46 4.37
C SER A 41 4.38 -9.01 4.79
N LEU A 42 3.44 -8.09 4.52
CA LEU A 42 3.56 -6.70 5.01
C LEU A 42 3.59 -6.63 6.54
N ILE A 43 2.71 -7.38 7.20
CA ILE A 43 2.67 -7.48 8.67
C ILE A 43 4.00 -8.02 9.20
N ALA A 44 4.54 -9.08 8.59
CA ALA A 44 5.82 -9.67 8.97
C ALA A 44 6.99 -8.68 8.76
N VAL A 45 7.00 -7.94 7.64
CA VAL A 45 8.00 -6.89 7.39
C VAL A 45 7.92 -5.80 8.46
N PHE A 46 6.73 -5.32 8.82
CA PHE A 46 6.61 -4.33 9.90
C PHE A 46 7.06 -4.88 11.25
N ALA A 47 6.75 -6.14 11.55
CA ALA A 47 7.18 -6.79 12.79
C ALA A 47 8.70 -6.88 12.89
N VAL A 48 9.37 -7.36 11.84
CA VAL A 48 10.81 -7.62 11.85
C VAL A 48 11.59 -6.35 11.52
N VAL A 49 11.41 -5.82 10.32
CA VAL A 49 12.17 -4.65 9.85
C VAL A 49 11.80 -3.41 10.65
N GLY A 50 10.49 -3.19 10.88
CA GLY A 50 10.03 -2.08 11.71
C GLY A 50 10.60 -2.11 13.13
N GLY A 51 10.65 -3.28 13.77
CA GLY A 51 11.22 -3.44 15.11
C GLY A 51 12.74 -3.24 15.17
N LEU A 52 13.44 -3.43 14.04
CA LEU A 52 14.87 -3.17 13.94
C LEU A 52 15.18 -1.67 13.76
N VAL A 53 14.39 -0.98 12.93
CA VAL A 53 14.70 0.38 12.45
C VAL A 53 13.99 1.51 13.19
N LEU A 54 12.77 1.32 13.69
CA LEU A 54 12.02 2.36 14.41
C LEU A 54 12.34 2.34 15.90
N PRO A 55 12.18 3.45 16.65
CA PRO A 55 12.21 3.47 18.12
C PRO A 55 11.18 2.49 18.75
N PRO A 56 11.43 1.88 19.93
CA PRO A 56 10.62 0.74 20.39
C PRO A 56 9.20 1.16 20.71
N GLU A 57 9.07 2.31 21.35
CA GLU A 57 7.78 2.91 21.69
C GLU A 57 6.99 3.27 20.42
N VAL A 58 7.64 3.89 19.42
CA VAL A 58 7.00 4.25 18.14
C VAL A 58 6.53 3.00 17.39
N TRP A 59 7.36 1.96 17.34
CA TRP A 59 7.01 0.69 16.72
C TRP A 59 5.83 0.01 17.42
N ALA A 60 5.83 -0.03 18.75
CA ALA A 60 4.76 -0.61 19.54
C ALA A 60 3.41 0.09 19.31
N TRP A 61 3.37 1.42 19.37
CA TRP A 61 2.13 2.19 19.18
C TRP A 61 1.57 2.09 17.75
N ARG A 62 2.43 2.00 16.73
CA ARG A 62 2.00 1.90 15.33
C ARG A 62 1.25 0.61 15.01
N TRP A 63 1.39 -0.44 15.83
CA TRP A 63 0.56 -1.63 15.69
C TRP A 63 -0.93 -1.36 15.86
N LEU A 64 -1.34 -0.32 16.61
CA LEU A 64 -2.74 0.07 16.73
C LEU A 64 -3.35 0.57 15.42
N HIS A 65 -2.52 1.03 14.47
CA HIS A 65 -3.03 1.49 13.18
C HIS A 65 -3.74 0.36 12.42
N LEU A 66 -3.22 -0.87 12.52
CA LEU A 66 -3.77 -2.04 11.83
C LEU A 66 -5.22 -2.34 12.24
N PRO A 67 -5.55 -2.60 13.53
CA PRO A 67 -6.92 -2.88 13.93
C PRO A 67 -7.84 -1.67 13.70
N VAL A 68 -7.37 -0.43 13.90
CA VAL A 68 -8.17 0.77 13.65
C VAL A 68 -8.55 0.88 12.17
N VAL A 69 -7.59 0.78 11.25
CA VAL A 69 -7.86 0.85 9.81
C VAL A 69 -8.65 -0.37 9.34
N LEU A 70 -8.45 -1.54 9.93
CA LEU A 70 -9.24 -2.74 9.64
C LEU A 70 -10.72 -2.55 10.01
N VAL A 71 -11.02 -2.00 11.19
CA VAL A 71 -12.39 -1.72 11.64
C VAL A 71 -13.05 -0.68 10.72
N ILE A 72 -12.36 0.42 10.42
CA ILE A 72 -12.87 1.45 9.49
C ILE A 72 -13.14 0.82 8.11
N GLY A 73 -12.17 0.08 7.57
CA GLY A 73 -12.31 -0.56 6.27
C GLY A 73 -13.39 -1.63 6.24
N LEU A 74 -13.61 -2.36 7.33
CA LEU A 74 -14.70 -3.33 7.45
C LEU A 74 -16.06 -2.63 7.40
N VAL A 75 -16.22 -1.50 8.10
CA VAL A 75 -17.43 -0.67 8.01
C VAL A 75 -17.66 -0.21 6.56
N LEU A 76 -16.62 0.25 5.87
CA LEU A 76 -16.70 0.66 4.47
C LEU A 76 -16.99 -0.51 3.52
N ASN A 77 -16.47 -1.71 3.80
CA ASN A 77 -16.78 -2.92 3.03
C ASN A 77 -18.27 -3.27 3.14
N ILE A 78 -18.84 -3.23 4.36
CA ILE A 78 -20.24 -3.54 4.62
C ILE A 78 -21.16 -2.45 4.05
N ALA A 79 -20.83 -1.17 4.27
CA ALA A 79 -21.70 -0.05 3.90
C ALA A 79 -21.59 0.35 2.42
N LEU A 80 -20.39 0.26 1.82
CA LEU A 80 -20.08 0.80 0.48
C LEU A 80 -19.54 -0.24 -0.51
N GLY A 81 -19.39 -1.50 -0.10
CA GLY A 81 -18.93 -2.58 -0.98
C GLY A 81 -17.46 -2.48 -1.42
N VAL A 82 -16.62 -1.77 -0.65
CA VAL A 82 -15.15 -1.71 -0.85
C VAL A 82 -14.57 -3.13 -0.83
N GLY A 83 -13.57 -3.44 -1.66
CA GLY A 83 -12.99 -4.78 -1.71
C GLY A 83 -12.37 -5.21 -0.37
N MET A 84 -12.73 -6.40 0.13
CA MET A 84 -12.12 -6.94 1.36
C MET A 84 -10.59 -7.17 1.19
N GLY A 85 -10.12 -7.43 -0.03
CA GLY A 85 -8.69 -7.46 -0.32
C GLY A 85 -8.01 -6.12 -0.05
N ASP A 86 -8.60 -5.03 -0.56
CA ASP A 86 -8.10 -3.66 -0.40
C ASP A 86 -8.09 -3.25 1.08
N VAL A 87 -9.16 -3.56 1.81
CA VAL A 87 -9.26 -3.27 3.24
C VAL A 87 -8.16 -3.97 4.04
N LYS A 88 -7.94 -5.26 3.79
CA LYS A 88 -6.89 -6.02 4.49
C LYS A 88 -5.51 -5.47 4.18
N PHE A 89 -5.25 -5.09 2.93
CA PHE A 89 -3.98 -4.49 2.54
C PHE A 89 -3.77 -3.12 3.18
N ALA A 90 -4.79 -2.25 3.16
CA ALA A 90 -4.75 -0.93 3.79
C ALA A 90 -4.50 -1.06 5.31
N ALA A 91 -5.14 -2.01 5.98
CA ALA A 91 -4.90 -2.28 7.38
C ALA A 91 -3.47 -2.76 7.65
N ALA A 92 -2.95 -3.70 6.84
CA ALA A 92 -1.59 -4.21 6.99
C ALA A 92 -0.51 -3.17 6.66
N SER A 93 -0.78 -2.21 5.77
CA SER A 93 0.14 -1.12 5.46
C SER A 93 0.05 0.05 6.44
N ALA A 94 -1.05 0.17 7.21
CA ALA A 94 -1.28 1.28 8.13
C ALA A 94 -0.15 1.53 9.15
N PRO A 95 0.51 0.51 9.74
CA PRO A 95 1.62 0.72 10.68
C PRO A 95 2.85 1.41 10.07
N PHE A 96 3.00 1.38 8.74
CA PHE A 96 4.12 2.04 8.06
C PHE A 96 3.96 3.57 8.03
N PHE A 97 2.74 4.07 8.21
CA PHE A 97 2.44 5.51 8.27
C PHE A 97 2.63 6.05 9.69
N SER A 98 3.01 7.32 9.79
CA SER A 98 3.13 8.01 11.09
C SER A 98 1.78 8.59 11.52
N ALA A 99 1.53 8.62 12.82
CA ALA A 99 0.35 9.28 13.40
C ALA A 99 0.52 10.81 13.55
N ASP A 100 1.71 11.34 13.25
CA ASP A 100 1.95 12.78 13.21
C ASP A 100 0.97 13.47 12.24
N PRO A 101 0.24 14.53 12.65
CA PRO A 101 -0.79 15.16 11.83
C PRO A 101 -0.33 15.59 10.44
N GLY A 102 0.89 16.13 10.33
CA GLY A 102 1.45 16.54 9.04
C GLY A 102 1.70 15.35 8.11
N ARG A 103 2.20 14.25 8.66
CA ARG A 103 2.44 12.99 7.93
C ARG A 103 1.15 12.24 7.59
N VAL A 104 0.12 12.33 8.43
CA VAL A 104 -1.23 11.81 8.10
C VAL A 104 -1.82 12.58 6.92
N MET A 105 -1.73 13.92 6.94
CA MET A 105 -2.19 14.73 5.82
C MET A 105 -1.43 14.37 4.52
N LEU A 106 -0.11 14.20 4.60
CA LEU A 106 0.69 13.74 3.47
C LEU A 106 0.19 12.38 2.93
N ALA A 107 -0.07 11.41 3.81
CA ALA A 107 -0.59 10.10 3.42
C ALA A 107 -1.95 10.19 2.70
N LEU A 108 -2.85 11.05 3.19
CA LEU A 108 -4.16 11.28 2.57
C LEU A 108 -4.06 11.98 1.21
N VAL A 109 -3.17 12.97 1.07
CA VAL A 109 -2.90 13.64 -0.21
C VAL A 109 -2.29 12.66 -1.20
N LEU A 110 -1.34 11.82 -0.77
CA LEU A 110 -0.76 10.77 -1.60
C LEU A 110 -1.80 9.76 -2.05
N LEU A 111 -2.70 9.32 -1.16
CA LEU A 111 -3.77 8.40 -1.53
C LEU A 111 -4.65 8.98 -2.64
N GLN A 112 -5.03 10.26 -2.55
CA GLN A 112 -5.82 10.96 -3.56
C GLN A 112 -5.05 11.13 -4.88
N ALA A 113 -3.78 11.56 -4.81
CA ALA A 113 -2.94 11.72 -5.99
C ALA A 113 -2.71 10.37 -6.69
N CYS A 114 -2.39 9.32 -5.95
CA CYS A 114 -2.22 7.97 -6.47
C CYS A 114 -3.51 7.40 -7.02
N LEU A 115 -4.69 7.75 -6.48
CA LEU A 115 -5.97 7.35 -7.05
C LEU A 115 -6.13 7.87 -8.48
N ILE A 116 -5.90 9.18 -8.67
CA ILE A 116 -6.01 9.83 -9.97
C ILE A 116 -4.95 9.25 -10.93
N LEU A 117 -3.69 9.20 -10.49
CA LEU A 117 -2.58 8.72 -11.32
C LEU A 117 -2.74 7.25 -11.72
N ALA A 118 -3.06 6.37 -10.78
CA ALA A 118 -3.22 4.94 -11.07
C ALA A 118 -4.44 4.70 -11.95
N PHE A 119 -5.54 5.43 -11.74
CA PHE A 119 -6.71 5.34 -12.61
C PHE A 119 -6.37 5.77 -14.04
N VAL A 120 -5.79 6.95 -14.22
CA VAL A 120 -5.40 7.47 -15.54
C VAL A 120 -4.40 6.53 -16.21
N ALA A 121 -3.33 6.12 -15.50
CA ALA A 121 -2.32 5.22 -16.03
C ALA A 121 -2.92 3.87 -16.46
N HIS A 122 -3.83 3.30 -15.67
CA HIS A 122 -4.53 2.06 -16.03
C HIS A 122 -5.38 2.22 -17.29
N ARG A 123 -6.12 3.33 -17.42
CA ARG A 123 -6.94 3.60 -18.61
C ARG A 123 -6.09 3.82 -19.87
N ILE A 124 -4.97 4.53 -19.74
CA ILE A 124 -4.02 4.70 -20.83
C ILE A 124 -3.42 3.34 -21.22
N ALA A 125 -2.92 2.57 -20.26
CA ALA A 125 -2.34 1.24 -20.51
C ALA A 125 -3.34 0.31 -21.21
N ARG A 126 -4.61 0.32 -20.78
CA ARG A 126 -5.70 -0.45 -21.41
C ARG A 126 -5.96 -0.04 -22.85
N ALA A 127 -5.79 1.24 -23.20
CA ALA A 127 -6.01 1.76 -24.54
C ALA A 127 -4.88 1.41 -25.53
N ILE A 128 -3.70 1.03 -25.04
CA ILE A 128 -2.55 0.68 -25.88
C ILE A 128 -2.67 -0.78 -26.38
N PRO A 129 -2.77 -1.03 -27.70
CA PRO A 129 -2.94 -2.38 -28.23
C PRO A 129 -1.80 -3.34 -27.87
N ALA A 130 -0.55 -2.86 -27.90
CA ALA A 130 0.61 -3.68 -27.56
C ALA A 130 0.58 -4.17 -26.11
N VAL A 131 0.14 -3.33 -25.16
CA VAL A 131 -0.01 -3.72 -23.74
C VAL A 131 -1.10 -4.78 -23.60
N ARG A 132 -2.26 -4.59 -24.26
CA ARG A 132 -3.36 -5.55 -24.25
C ARG A 132 -2.98 -6.89 -24.88
N ALA A 133 -2.19 -6.88 -25.95
CA ALA A 133 -1.69 -8.07 -26.61
C ALA A 133 -0.65 -8.82 -25.75
N ALA A 134 0.18 -8.10 -24.99
CA ALA A 134 1.15 -8.69 -24.07
C ALA A 134 0.51 -9.23 -22.77
N THR A 135 -0.69 -8.75 -22.42
CA THR A 135 -1.40 -9.12 -21.18
C THR A 135 -2.87 -9.51 -21.46
N PRO A 136 -3.12 -10.46 -22.37
CA PRO A 136 -4.47 -10.74 -22.85
C PRO A 136 -5.36 -11.36 -21.76
N ASP A 137 -4.75 -12.06 -20.81
CA ASP A 137 -5.40 -12.79 -19.72
C ASP A 137 -5.61 -11.96 -18.45
N TRP A 138 -5.23 -10.68 -18.43
CA TRP A 138 -5.39 -9.83 -17.26
C TRP A 138 -6.84 -9.38 -17.08
N ALA A 139 -7.41 -9.73 -15.93
CA ALA A 139 -8.81 -9.47 -15.59
C ALA A 139 -9.14 -7.97 -15.51
N SER A 140 -8.21 -7.13 -15.04
CA SER A 140 -8.46 -5.71 -14.80
C SER A 140 -8.85 -4.92 -16.05
N TRP A 141 -8.53 -5.44 -17.25
CA TRP A 141 -8.88 -4.78 -18.51
C TRP A 141 -10.37 -4.79 -18.80
N GLY A 142 -11.08 -5.87 -18.48
CA GLY A 142 -12.51 -6.03 -18.75
C GLY A 142 -13.40 -5.89 -17.52
N HIS A 143 -12.81 -5.85 -16.33
CA HIS A 143 -13.55 -5.89 -15.07
C HIS A 143 -14.30 -4.58 -14.78
N ARG A 144 -15.46 -4.68 -14.11
CA ARG A 144 -16.28 -3.51 -13.74
C ARG A 144 -15.62 -2.64 -12.66
N LYS A 145 -15.00 -3.29 -11.68
CA LYS A 145 -14.20 -2.62 -10.62
C LYS A 145 -12.79 -2.32 -11.10
N PHE A 146 -12.22 -1.24 -10.58
CA PHE A 146 -10.83 -0.82 -10.80
C PHE A 146 -9.86 -1.51 -9.80
N PRO A 147 -8.64 -1.90 -10.21
CA PRO A 147 -7.63 -2.48 -9.32
C PRO A 147 -7.09 -1.45 -8.32
N PHE A 148 -7.78 -1.32 -7.18
CA PHE A 148 -7.48 -0.31 -6.17
C PHE A 148 -6.17 -0.61 -5.40
N GLY A 149 -5.66 -1.84 -5.47
CA GLY A 149 -4.35 -2.21 -4.93
C GLY A 149 -3.21 -1.35 -5.50
N LEU A 150 -3.32 -0.87 -6.74
CA LEU A 150 -2.36 0.06 -7.34
C LEU A 150 -2.28 1.39 -6.58
N VAL A 151 -3.42 1.87 -6.08
CA VAL A 151 -3.53 3.11 -5.32
C VAL A 151 -2.89 2.94 -3.96
N LEU A 152 -3.21 1.84 -3.27
CA LEU A 152 -2.67 1.54 -1.95
C LEU A 152 -1.16 1.30 -1.99
N VAL A 153 -0.67 0.58 -3.01
CA VAL A 153 0.76 0.38 -3.25
C VAL A 153 1.45 1.71 -3.56
N GLY A 154 0.88 2.51 -4.46
CA GLY A 154 1.42 3.83 -4.80
C GLY A 154 1.52 4.75 -3.58
N ALA A 155 0.48 4.78 -2.75
CA ALA A 155 0.46 5.58 -1.53
C ALA A 155 1.51 5.12 -0.50
N LEU A 156 1.65 3.80 -0.28
CA LEU A 156 2.64 3.25 0.65
C LEU A 156 4.08 3.53 0.18
N LEU A 157 4.39 3.20 -1.08
CA LEU A 157 5.73 3.40 -1.64
C LEU A 157 6.06 4.89 -1.77
N GLY A 158 5.10 5.71 -2.21
CA GLY A 158 5.27 7.15 -2.31
C GLY A 158 5.51 7.80 -0.94
N TYR A 159 4.78 7.39 0.08
CA TYR A 159 4.97 7.90 1.44
C TYR A 159 6.35 7.53 1.98
N LEU A 160 6.73 6.25 1.94
CA LEU A 160 8.04 5.82 2.43
C LEU A 160 9.19 6.43 1.62
N GLY A 161 9.04 6.54 0.29
CA GLY A 161 10.03 7.16 -0.59
C GLY A 161 10.22 8.66 -0.31
N LEU A 162 9.13 9.40 -0.10
CA LEU A 162 9.21 10.82 0.25
C LEU A 162 9.83 11.04 1.64
N ILE A 163 9.46 10.25 2.64
CA ILE A 163 10.09 10.34 3.98
C ILE A 163 11.58 9.98 3.89
N ALA A 164 11.95 8.96 3.12
CA ALA A 164 13.34 8.62 2.89
C ALA A 164 14.14 9.75 2.20
N ALA A 165 13.52 10.46 1.26
CA ALA A 165 14.20 11.49 0.47
C ALA A 165 14.24 12.89 1.13
N LEU A 166 13.29 13.22 2.02
CA LEU A 166 13.05 14.59 2.48
C LEU A 166 13.24 14.81 3.99
N THR A 167 13.53 13.76 4.77
CA THR A 167 13.80 13.84 6.22
C THR A 167 15.11 13.15 6.54
#